data_AF-A0A1T4QZV0-F1
#
_entry.id   AF-A0A1T4QZV0-F1
#
_cell.length_a   1.000
_cell.length_b   1.000
_cell.length_c   1.000
_cell.angle_alpha   90.00
_cell.angle_beta   90.00
_cell.angle_gamma   90.00
#
_symmetry.space_group_name_H-M   'P 1'
#
loop_
_entity.id
_entity.type
_entity.pdbx_description
1 polymer ?
#
loop_
_entity_poly.entity_id
_entity_poly.type
_entity_poly.pdbx_seq_one_letter_code
_entity_poly.pdbx_strand_id
1 'polypeptide(L)'
;MSVTVLKLIPTTATYIPDEEKQKKAVALLRTIYPRNEIAASVTERVEFIDPGSNFESISCNKCNSTIEIEAWHELMDKAWQNNFSDLMITTPCCNNASSLNELTYQFPAGFSMFTLVIFAPSEKIRSADFQRLQNELNSPLKEIWAHY
;
A
#
# COMPACT_ATOMS: atom_id res chain seq x y z
N MET A 1 -12.80 -5.46 19.55
CA MET A 1 -12.25 -4.09 19.53
C MET A 1 -11.68 -3.91 18.17
N SER A 2 -12.22 -2.97 17.38
CA SER A 2 -11.65 -2.72 16.07
C SER A 2 -10.58 -1.64 16.14
N VAL A 3 -9.54 -1.76 15.33
CA VAL A 3 -8.39 -0.86 15.28
C VAL A 3 -8.23 -0.34 13.86
N THR A 4 -8.17 0.98 13.73
CA THR A 4 -7.82 1.64 12.48
C THR A 4 -6.32 1.87 12.42
N VAL A 5 -5.71 1.56 11.29
CA VAL A 5 -4.28 1.70 11.04
C VAL A 5 -4.08 2.42 9.71
N LEU A 6 -3.23 3.46 9.70
CA LEU A 6 -2.77 4.09 8.46
C LEU A 6 -1.42 3.49 8.08
N LYS A 7 -1.36 2.92 6.88
CA LYS A 7 -0.13 2.40 6.27
C LYS A 7 0.27 3.31 5.10
N LEU A 8 1.52 3.73 5.05
CA LEU A 8 2.09 4.51 3.97
C LEU A 8 3.16 3.68 3.27
N ILE A 9 3.01 3.48 1.97
CA ILE A 9 3.89 2.63 1.18
C ILE A 9 4.41 3.36 -0.07
N PRO A 10 5.65 3.11 -0.51
CA PRO A 10 6.11 3.50 -1.83
C PRO A 10 5.20 2.95 -2.93
N THR A 11 5.00 3.72 -3.99
CA THR A 11 4.27 3.25 -5.18
C THR A 11 5.01 2.14 -5.93
N THR A 12 6.35 2.11 -5.82
CA THR A 12 7.21 1.01 -6.31
C THR A 12 7.37 -0.05 -5.22
N ALA A 13 6.83 -1.24 -5.44
CA ALA A 13 6.74 -2.27 -4.41
C ALA A 13 8.09 -2.72 -3.83
N THR A 14 9.17 -2.72 -4.63
CA THR A 14 10.50 -3.15 -4.20
C THR A 14 11.37 -2.02 -3.65
N TYR A 15 10.86 -0.78 -3.62
CA TYR A 15 11.62 0.36 -3.14
C TYR A 15 11.76 0.34 -1.62
N ILE A 16 13.01 0.32 -1.15
CA ILE A 16 13.36 0.45 0.26
C ILE A 16 14.21 1.73 0.40
N PRO A 17 13.72 2.75 1.13
CA PRO A 17 14.53 3.92 1.46
C PRO A 17 15.74 3.51 2.31
N ASP A 18 16.85 4.23 2.22
CA ASP A 18 17.96 4.04 3.14
C ASP A 18 17.57 4.31 4.60
N GLU A 19 18.30 3.72 5.56
CA GLU A 19 17.96 3.80 6.99
C GLU A 19 17.82 5.24 7.51
N GLU A 20 18.62 6.17 7.00
CA GLU A 20 18.59 7.57 7.43
C GLU A 20 17.29 8.25 7.00
N LYS A 21 16.82 8.01 5.77
CA LYS A 21 15.51 8.46 5.32
C LYS A 21 14.37 7.82 6.10
N GLN A 22 14.47 6.52 6.41
CA GLN A 22 13.45 5.84 7.23
C GLN A 22 13.34 6.50 8.62
N LYS A 23 14.47 6.76 9.30
CA LYS A 23 14.50 7.43 10.60
C LYS A 23 13.92 8.84 10.54
N LYS A 24 14.28 9.62 9.50
CA LYS A 24 13.76 10.98 9.31
C LYS A 24 12.26 10.99 9.02
N ALA A 25 11.77 10.04 8.22
CA ALA A 25 10.35 9.89 7.96
C ALA A 25 9.56 9.55 9.23
N VAL A 26 10.08 8.63 10.06
CA VAL A 26 9.48 8.32 11.38
C VAL A 26 9.50 9.54 12.30
N ALA A 27 10.62 10.28 12.34
CA ALA A 27 10.72 11.50 13.14
C ALA A 27 9.70 12.55 12.69
N LEU A 28 9.54 12.76 11.38
CA LEU A 28 8.52 13.65 10.82
C LEU A 28 7.12 13.20 11.22
N LEU A 29 6.78 11.92 11.07
CA LEU A 29 5.48 11.39 11.49
C LEU A 29 5.23 11.58 12.98
N ARG A 30 6.24 11.47 13.84
CA ARG A 30 6.10 11.74 15.28
C ARG A 30 5.79 13.20 15.59
N THR A 31 6.20 14.14 14.73
CA THR A 31 5.78 15.55 14.87
C THR A 31 4.33 15.78 14.44
N ILE A 32 3.84 14.99 13.48
CA ILE A 32 2.48 15.08 12.94
C ILE A 32 1.49 14.37 13.86
N TYR A 33 1.87 13.19 14.37
CA TYR A 33 1.06 12.30 15.20
C TYR A 33 1.74 12.04 16.56
N PRO A 34 1.84 13.06 17.43
CA PRO A 34 2.65 12.99 18.66
C PRO A 34 2.12 12.00 19.71
N ARG A 35 0.87 11.55 19.57
CA ARG A 35 0.21 10.62 20.51
C ARG A 35 0.05 9.21 19.95
N ASN A 36 0.45 8.98 18.72
CA ASN A 36 0.28 7.70 18.04
C ASN A 36 1.58 6.89 18.09
N GLU A 37 1.42 5.58 18.14
CA GLU A 37 2.53 4.67 17.88
C GLU A 37 2.84 4.69 16.37
N ILE A 38 4.12 4.81 16.05
CA ILE A 38 4.62 4.85 14.67
C ILE A 38 5.74 3.83 14.53
N ALA A 39 5.61 2.97 13.52
CA ALA A 39 6.60 1.96 13.17
C ALA A 39 7.01 2.08 11.69
N ALA A 40 8.26 1.74 11.41
CA ALA A 40 8.73 1.46 10.06
C ALA A 40 9.05 -0.03 9.99
N SER A 41 8.61 -0.71 8.94
CA SER A 41 8.94 -2.11 8.69
C SER A 41 9.57 -2.25 7.30
N VAL A 42 10.58 -3.12 7.23
CA VAL A 42 11.18 -3.59 5.99
C VAL A 42 11.07 -5.11 5.97
N THR A 43 10.66 -5.67 4.84
CA THR A 43 10.53 -7.11 4.64
C THR A 43 11.49 -7.58 3.56
N GLU A 44 11.89 -8.85 3.60
CA GLU A 44 12.80 -9.44 2.60
C GLU A 44 12.13 -9.61 1.23
N ARG A 45 10.79 -9.63 1.19
CA ARG A 45 9.97 -9.87 0.00
C ARG A 45 8.83 -8.86 -0.05
N VAL A 46 8.32 -8.62 -1.25
CA VAL A 46 7.13 -7.78 -1.43
C VAL A 46 5.96 -8.44 -0.70
N GLU A 47 5.24 -7.68 0.11
CA GLU A 47 4.00 -8.11 0.76
C GLU A 47 2.80 -7.37 0.19
N PHE A 48 1.64 -8.02 0.23
CA PHE A 48 0.37 -7.34 -0.03
C PHE A 48 -0.06 -6.56 1.20
N ILE A 49 -0.30 -5.27 1.01
CA ILE A 49 -0.68 -4.32 2.04
C ILE A 49 -2.18 -4.06 1.90
N ASP A 50 -2.94 -4.77 2.72
CA ASP A 50 -4.40 -4.81 2.67
C ASP A 50 -5.05 -3.67 3.47
N PRO A 51 -6.29 -3.27 3.09
CA PRO A 51 -7.12 -2.33 3.84
C PRO A 51 -7.98 -3.04 4.91
N GLY A 52 -7.69 -4.29 5.26
CA GLY A 52 -8.45 -5.08 6.23
C GLY A 52 -9.92 -5.26 5.83
N SER A 53 -10.83 -5.07 6.77
CA SER A 53 -12.28 -5.17 6.53
C SER A 53 -12.83 -4.07 5.61
N ASN A 54 -12.03 -3.07 5.24
CA ASN A 54 -12.44 -2.06 4.26
C ASN A 54 -12.33 -2.56 2.81
N PHE A 55 -11.81 -3.77 2.58
CA PHE A 55 -11.78 -4.34 1.23
C PHE A 55 -13.21 -4.46 0.67
N GLU A 56 -13.43 -3.91 -0.53
CA GLU A 56 -14.75 -3.84 -1.15
C GLU A 56 -14.74 -4.43 -2.57
N SER A 57 -14.14 -3.72 -3.52
CA SER A 57 -14.12 -4.10 -4.92
C SER A 57 -12.80 -3.73 -5.61
N ILE A 58 -12.51 -4.43 -6.71
CA ILE A 58 -11.35 -4.21 -7.56
C ILE A 58 -11.83 -4.02 -8.99
N SER A 59 -11.30 -3.02 -9.66
CA SER A 59 -11.61 -2.74 -11.06
C SER A 59 -10.34 -2.71 -11.90
N CYS A 60 -10.50 -3.10 -13.16
CA CYS A 60 -9.44 -3.04 -14.16
C CYS A 60 -9.06 -1.58 -14.45
N ASN A 61 -7.78 -1.25 -14.30
CA ASN A 61 -7.24 0.07 -14.64
C ASN A 61 -7.20 0.39 -16.14
N LYS A 62 -7.55 -0.57 -17.02
CA LYS A 62 -7.54 -0.40 -18.48
C LYS A 62 -8.93 -0.17 -19.07
N CYS A 63 -9.95 -0.89 -18.59
CA CYS A 63 -11.33 -0.77 -19.11
C CYS A 63 -12.36 -0.43 -18.04
N ASN A 64 -11.94 -0.23 -16.78
CA ASN A 64 -12.78 0.10 -15.63
C ASN A 64 -13.86 -0.94 -15.27
N SER A 65 -13.87 -2.10 -15.92
CA SER A 65 -14.74 -3.21 -15.54
C SER A 65 -14.34 -3.75 -14.17
N THR A 66 -15.33 -4.05 -13.34
CA THR A 66 -15.14 -4.78 -12.09
C THR A 66 -14.47 -6.13 -12.38
N ILE A 67 -13.51 -6.51 -11.55
CA ILE A 67 -12.89 -7.82 -11.53
C ILE A 67 -13.57 -8.61 -10.42
N GLU A 68 -14.15 -9.77 -10.76
CA GLU A 68 -14.76 -10.67 -9.80
C GLU A 68 -13.75 -11.11 -8.74
N ILE A 69 -14.19 -11.23 -7.49
CA ILE A 69 -13.31 -11.49 -6.34
C ILE A 69 -12.60 -12.83 -6.49
N GLU A 70 -13.29 -13.86 -6.99
CA GLU A 70 -12.73 -15.17 -7.26
C GLU A 70 -11.61 -15.10 -8.30
N ALA A 71 -11.81 -14.35 -9.39
CA ALA A 71 -10.80 -14.16 -10.42
C ALA A 71 -9.60 -13.38 -9.89
N TRP A 72 -9.83 -12.38 -9.03
CA TRP A 72 -8.75 -11.65 -8.36
C TRP A 72 -7.96 -12.55 -7.41
N HIS A 73 -8.63 -13.42 -6.64
CA HIS A 73 -7.96 -14.40 -5.78
C HIS A 73 -7.05 -15.34 -6.56
N GLU A 74 -7.48 -15.86 -7.71
CA GLU A 74 -6.62 -16.69 -8.55
C GLU A 74 -5.35 -15.96 -9.03
N LEU A 75 -5.47 -14.66 -9.35
CA LEU A 75 -4.32 -13.83 -9.74
C LEU A 75 -3.39 -13.60 -8.54
N MET A 76 -3.94 -13.33 -7.36
CA MET A 76 -3.20 -13.18 -6.11
C MET A 76 -2.46 -14.45 -5.72
N ASP A 77 -3.11 -15.61 -5.80
CA ASP A 77 -2.51 -16.90 -5.47
C ASP A 77 -1.32 -17.23 -6.37
N LYS A 78 -1.46 -16.96 -7.68
CA LYS A 78 -0.35 -17.12 -8.65
C LYS A 78 0.81 -16.20 -8.32
N ALA A 79 0.55 -14.94 -8.00
CA ALA A 79 1.61 -13.99 -7.63
C ALA A 79 2.26 -14.38 -6.29
N TRP A 80 1.47 -14.86 -5.33
CA TRP A 80 1.94 -15.31 -4.02
C TRP A 80 2.87 -16.53 -4.11
N GLN A 81 2.61 -17.48 -5.02
CA GLN A 81 3.49 -18.63 -5.28
C GLN A 81 4.93 -18.20 -5.65
N ASN A 82 5.07 -17.04 -6.31
CA ASN A 82 6.35 -16.44 -6.64
C ASN A 82 6.76 -15.32 -5.65
N ASN A 83 6.15 -15.25 -4.46
CA ASN A 83 6.39 -14.24 -3.44
C ASN A 83 6.25 -12.80 -3.95
N PHE A 84 5.28 -12.57 -4.83
CA PHE A 84 5.03 -11.27 -5.45
C PHE A 84 6.26 -10.69 -6.18
N SER A 85 7.21 -11.53 -6.61
CA SER A 85 8.38 -11.10 -7.38
C SER A 85 8.00 -10.61 -8.78
N ASP A 86 6.89 -11.10 -9.31
CA ASP A 86 6.26 -10.62 -10.53
C ASP A 86 4.78 -10.34 -10.23
N LEU A 87 4.37 -9.10 -10.50
CA LEU A 87 2.99 -8.63 -10.31
C LEU A 87 2.26 -8.48 -11.64
N MET A 88 2.91 -8.79 -12.76
CA MET A 88 2.32 -8.67 -14.09
C MET A 88 1.19 -9.69 -14.26
N ILE A 89 0.08 -9.21 -14.80
CA ILE A 89 -1.11 -10.01 -15.05
C ILE A 89 -1.70 -9.65 -16.40
N THR A 90 -2.47 -10.58 -16.94
CA THR A 90 -3.43 -10.30 -18.02
C THR A 90 -4.80 -10.14 -17.38
N THR A 91 -5.46 -8.99 -17.61
CA THR A 91 -6.75 -8.71 -17.00
C THR A 91 -7.84 -9.63 -17.55
N PRO A 92 -8.70 -10.23 -16.72
CA PRO A 92 -9.70 -11.21 -17.18
C PRO A 92 -10.83 -10.57 -18.01
N CYS A 93 -11.07 -9.28 -17.83
CA CYS A 93 -12.18 -8.56 -18.46
C CYS A 93 -11.88 -8.07 -19.89
N CYS A 94 -10.62 -7.75 -20.20
CA CYS A 94 -10.25 -7.14 -21.49
C CYS A 94 -8.95 -7.70 -22.09
N ASN A 95 -8.35 -8.70 -21.46
CA ASN A 95 -7.13 -9.38 -21.91
C ASN A 95 -5.93 -8.45 -22.17
N ASN A 96 -5.87 -7.32 -21.47
CA ASN A 96 -4.75 -6.39 -21.55
C ASN A 96 -3.70 -6.71 -20.48
N ALA A 97 -2.43 -6.47 -20.80
CA ALA A 97 -1.36 -6.51 -19.82
C ALA A 97 -1.55 -5.39 -18.78
N SER A 98 -1.43 -5.75 -17.51
CA SER A 98 -1.48 -4.86 -16.36
C SER A 98 -0.60 -5.41 -15.22
N SER A 99 -0.69 -4.81 -14.04
CA SER A 99 -0.05 -5.28 -12.82
C SER A 99 -1.06 -5.28 -11.68
N LEU A 100 -0.95 -6.25 -10.76
CA LEU A 100 -1.72 -6.28 -9.52
C LEU A 100 -1.57 -4.98 -8.72
N ASN A 101 -0.41 -4.31 -8.80
CA ASN A 101 -0.17 -3.04 -8.12
C ASN A 101 -0.83 -1.83 -8.80
N GLU A 102 -1.21 -1.98 -10.08
CA GLU A 102 -1.86 -0.93 -10.87
C GLU A 102 -3.39 -1.05 -10.94
N LEU A 103 -3.96 -2.16 -10.46
CA LEU A 103 -5.41 -2.31 -10.38
C LEU A 103 -6.05 -1.21 -9.53
N THR A 104 -7.28 -0.84 -9.86
CA THR A 104 -8.04 0.15 -9.11
C THR A 104 -8.74 -0.54 -7.96
N TYR A 105 -8.18 -0.42 -6.75
CA TYR A 105 -8.82 -0.86 -5.51
C TYR A 105 -9.69 0.27 -4.96
N GLN A 106 -10.98 0.00 -4.73
CA GLN A 106 -11.90 1.05 -4.27
C GLN A 106 -11.49 1.61 -2.90
N PHE A 107 -11.10 0.73 -1.98
CA PHE A 107 -10.28 1.12 -0.83
C PHE A 107 -8.81 0.87 -1.17
N PRO A 108 -7.92 1.89 -1.07
CA PRO A 108 -6.54 1.74 -1.50
C PRO A 108 -5.87 0.52 -0.87
N ALA A 109 -5.29 -0.31 -1.72
CA ALA A 109 -4.41 -1.41 -1.37
C ALA A 109 -3.15 -1.33 -2.25
N GLY A 110 -2.13 -2.13 -1.92
CA GLY A 110 -0.93 -2.17 -2.73
C GLY A 110 0.08 -3.21 -2.29
N PHE A 111 1.27 -3.11 -2.84
CA PHE A 111 2.35 -4.05 -2.61
C PHE A 111 3.60 -3.29 -2.17
N SER A 112 4.29 -3.77 -1.14
CA SER A 112 5.52 -3.12 -0.70
C SER A 112 6.45 -4.02 0.11
N MET A 113 7.75 -3.71 0.03
CA MET A 113 8.78 -4.18 0.96
C MET A 113 9.03 -3.21 2.12
N PHE A 114 8.57 -1.96 2.02
CA PHE A 114 8.75 -0.94 3.05
C PHE A 114 7.41 -0.30 3.42
N THR A 115 7.07 -0.31 4.70
CA THR A 115 5.82 0.28 5.19
C THR A 115 6.07 1.16 6.40
N LEU A 116 5.50 2.37 6.38
CA LEU A 116 5.31 3.19 7.58
C LEU A 116 3.90 2.95 8.12
N VAL A 117 3.79 2.68 9.41
CA VAL A 117 2.55 2.34 10.08
C VAL A 117 2.28 3.34 11.19
N ILE A 118 1.08 3.92 11.19
CA ILE A 118 0.57 4.77 12.27
C ILE A 118 -0.65 4.06 12.86
N PHE A 119 -0.57 3.75 14.15
CA PHE A 119 -1.63 3.03 14.87
C PHE A 119 -2.67 4.00 15.44
N ALA A 120 -3.95 3.69 15.23
CA ALA A 120 -5.11 4.46 15.69
C ALA A 120 -5.06 5.99 15.38
N PRO A 121 -4.71 6.41 14.15
CA PRO A 121 -4.69 7.83 13.80
C PRO A 121 -6.12 8.39 13.81
N SER A 122 -6.31 9.54 14.46
CA SER A 122 -7.60 10.24 14.50
C SER A 122 -7.83 11.14 13.30
N GLU A 123 -6.77 11.50 12.57
CA GLU A 123 -6.82 12.50 11.49
C GLU A 123 -6.01 12.04 10.28
N LYS A 124 -6.44 12.49 9.10
CA LYS A 124 -5.68 12.32 7.85
C LYS A 124 -4.43 13.20 7.87
N ILE A 125 -3.37 12.72 7.24
CA ILE A 125 -2.17 13.53 7.05
C ILE A 125 -2.50 14.70 6.13
N ARG A 126 -2.01 15.88 6.47
CA ARG A 126 -2.22 17.09 5.65
C ARG A 126 -1.41 16.97 4.36
N SER A 127 -1.93 17.49 3.25
CA SER A 127 -1.27 17.39 1.95
C SER A 127 0.17 17.93 1.94
N ALA A 128 0.43 19.02 2.66
CA ALA A 128 1.78 19.60 2.80
C ALA A 128 2.74 18.65 3.54
N ASP A 129 2.27 17.99 4.60
CA ASP A 129 3.08 17.04 5.36
C ASP A 129 3.28 15.73 4.60
N PHE A 130 2.27 15.29 3.85
CA PHE A 130 2.37 14.14 2.95
C PHE A 130 3.41 14.40 1.85
N GLN A 131 3.41 15.58 1.25
CA GLN A 131 4.42 15.97 0.26
C GLN A 131 5.83 16.02 0.88
N ARG A 132 5.97 16.55 2.10
CA ARG A 132 7.25 16.54 2.83
C ARG A 132 7.75 15.11 3.08
N LEU A 133 6.86 14.19 3.43
CA LEU A 133 7.19 12.78 3.65
C LEU A 133 7.66 12.10 2.36
N GLN A 134 6.97 12.34 1.24
CA GLN A 134 7.38 11.82 -0.08
C GLN A 134 8.76 12.34 -0.49
N ASN A 135 9.05 13.62 -0.22
CA ASN A 135 10.35 14.21 -0.48
C ASN A 135 11.45 13.62 0.42
N GLU A 136 11.18 13.41 1.71
CA GLU A 136 12.14 12.80 2.63
C GLU A 136 12.50 11.37 2.21
N LEU A 137 11.50 10.60 1.75
CA LEU A 137 11.67 9.23 1.29
C LEU A 137 12.15 9.12 -0.16
N ASN A 138 12.24 10.23 -0.91
CA ASN A 138 12.52 10.22 -2.35
C ASN A 138 11.62 9.26 -3.16
N SER A 139 10.35 9.12 -2.77
CA SER A 139 9.40 8.26 -3.45
C SER A 139 7.98 8.81 -3.32
N PRO A 140 7.16 8.73 -4.37
CA PRO A 140 5.72 8.90 -4.22
C PRO A 140 5.17 7.78 -3.33
N LEU A 141 4.19 8.13 -2.50
CA LEU A 141 3.59 7.24 -1.52
C LEU A 141 2.10 7.03 -1.83
N LYS A 142 1.58 5.89 -1.37
CA LYS A 142 0.16 5.57 -1.31
C LYS A 142 -0.27 5.47 0.15
N GLU A 143 -1.43 6.06 0.46
CA GLU A 143 -2.09 5.91 1.76
C GLU A 143 -3.04 4.73 1.73
N ILE A 144 -2.93 3.82 2.71
CA ILE A 144 -3.78 2.65 2.87
C ILE A 144 -4.38 2.70 4.27
N TRP A 145 -5.69 2.89 4.33
CA TRP A 145 -6.45 2.89 5.59
C TRP A 145 -7.00 1.50 5.84
N ALA A 146 -6.44 0.82 6.83
CA ALA A 146 -6.85 -0.52 7.22
C ALA A 146 -7.72 -0.50 8.49
N HIS A 147 -8.73 -1.37 8.51
CA HIS A 147 -9.56 -1.61 9.70
C HIS A 147 -9.54 -3.11 10.04
N TYR A 148 -9.22 -3.42 11.29
CA TYR A 148 -9.12 -4.79 11.82
C TYR A 148 -9.98 -4.96 13.06
#